data_AF-A0A0F9C2M1-F1
#
_entry.id   AF-A0A0F9C2M1-F1
#
_cell.length_a   1.000
_cell.length_b   1.000
_cell.length_c   1.000
_cell.angle_alpha   90.00
_cell.angle_beta   90.00
_cell.angle_gamma   90.00
#
_symmetry.space_group_name_H-M   'P 1'
#
loop_
_entity.id
_entity.type
_entity.pdbx_description
1 polymer ?
#
loop_
_entity_poly.entity_id
_entity_poly.type
_entity_poly.pdbx_seq_one_letter_code
_entity_poly.pdbx_strand_id
1 'polypeptide(L)'
;MERAFWGDLHPHCAVSYGNGLPERALDVARQHLDFCSITGHAFWPDMPMDLARQSAILTTHFGGFAKLAHFWKPLLAMLKRADEPGRFVTLPSYEWH
;
A
#
# COMPACT_ATOMS: atom_id res chain seq x y z
N MET A 1 -25.85 9.84 -18.43
CA MET A 1 -24.70 10.73 -18.18
C MET A 1 -23.62 9.89 -17.52
N GLU A 2 -22.40 9.93 -18.03
CA GLU A 2 -21.27 9.23 -17.42
C GLU A 2 -20.75 10.03 -16.23
N ARG A 3 -20.44 9.36 -15.11
CA ARG A 3 -19.89 9.98 -13.89
C ARG A 3 -18.39 9.68 -13.85
N ALA A 4 -17.57 10.71 -13.64
CA ALA A 4 -16.15 10.55 -13.35
C ALA A 4 -15.95 10.05 -11.92
N PHE A 5 -14.97 9.16 -11.72
CA PHE A 5 -14.56 8.65 -10.42
C PHE A 5 -13.13 9.07 -10.13
N TRP A 6 -12.86 9.50 -8.90
CA TRP A 6 -11.55 9.94 -8.45
C TRP A 6 -10.97 8.92 -7.48
N GLY A 7 -9.71 8.55 -7.67
CA GLY A 7 -9.08 7.58 -6.78
C GLY A 7 -7.57 7.58 -6.84
N ASP A 8 -6.98 6.85 -5.89
CA ASP A 8 -5.53 6.70 -5.73
C ASP A 8 -5.16 5.21 -5.70
N LEU A 9 -4.32 4.80 -6.65
CA LEU A 9 -3.92 3.41 -6.85
C LEU A 9 -2.49 3.09 -6.40
N HIS A 10 -1.72 4.11 -6.00
CA HIS A 10 -0.33 3.93 -5.56
C HIS A 10 0.00 4.64 -4.23
N PRO A 11 -0.86 4.64 -3.20
CA PRO A 11 -0.49 5.22 -1.92
C PRO A 11 0.34 4.22 -1.09
N HIS A 12 1.44 4.71 -0.51
CA HIS A 12 2.24 3.96 0.46
C HIS A 12 1.91 4.37 1.89
N CYS A 13 2.09 3.44 2.83
CA CYS A 13 1.94 3.69 4.26
C CYS A 13 2.83 2.73 5.09
N ALA A 14 2.71 2.82 6.40
CA ALA A 14 3.50 2.05 7.36
C ALA A 14 3.20 0.54 7.37
N VAL A 15 2.31 0.01 6.52
CA VAL A 15 2.19 -1.46 6.32
C VAL A 15 3.46 -2.05 5.69
N SER A 16 4.24 -1.22 5.00
CA SER A 16 5.60 -1.50 4.53
C SER A 16 6.53 -0.40 5.12
N TYR A 17 7.32 0.28 4.30
CA TYR A 17 8.22 1.36 4.72
C TYR A 17 7.74 2.79 4.40
N GLY A 18 6.46 2.98 4.05
CA GLY A 18 5.86 4.31 3.96
C GLY A 18 5.57 4.92 5.34
N ASN A 19 5.22 6.20 5.36
CA ASN A 19 4.81 6.89 6.58
C ASN A 19 3.28 6.84 6.79
N GLY A 20 2.84 6.91 8.04
CA GLY A 20 1.42 6.95 8.40
C GLY A 20 0.74 5.58 8.48
N LEU A 21 -0.28 5.47 9.35
CA LEU A 21 -0.99 4.21 9.55
C LEU A 21 -1.95 3.92 8.37
N PRO A 22 -2.11 2.64 7.95
CA PRO A 22 -3.07 2.23 6.93
C PRO A 22 -4.50 2.73 7.20
N GLU A 23 -4.93 2.67 8.45
CA GLU A 23 -6.25 3.14 8.89
C GLU A 23 -6.43 4.62 8.60
N ARG A 24 -5.41 5.42 8.89
CA ARG A 24 -5.46 6.87 8.66
C ARG A 24 -5.45 7.18 7.16
N ALA A 25 -4.73 6.42 6.35
CA ALA A 25 -4.75 6.57 4.90
C ALA A 25 -6.15 6.33 4.33
N LEU A 26 -6.85 5.28 4.81
CA LEU A 26 -8.24 5.00 4.41
C LEU A 26 -9.21 6.10 4.86
N ASP A 27 -9.05 6.63 6.06
CA ASP A 27 -9.90 7.72 6.56
C ASP A 27 -9.78 8.98 5.69
N VAL A 28 -8.55 9.33 5.29
CA VAL A 28 -8.30 10.49 4.43
C VAL A 28 -8.82 10.24 3.01
N ALA A 29 -8.59 9.05 2.46
CA ALA A 29 -9.07 8.69 1.13
C ALA A 29 -10.61 8.75 1.06
N ARG A 30 -11.31 8.19 2.05
CA ARG A 30 -12.78 8.19 2.10
C ARG A 30 -13.40 9.60 2.13
N GLN A 31 -12.66 10.61 2.58
CA GLN A 31 -13.15 12.00 2.62
C GLN A 31 -13.09 12.70 1.25
N HIS A 32 -12.28 12.20 0.30
CA HIS A 32 -11.95 12.93 -0.93
C HIS A 32 -12.07 12.10 -2.21
N LEU A 33 -12.08 10.77 -2.12
CA LEU A 33 -11.98 9.85 -3.26
C LEU A 33 -13.16 8.88 -3.30
N ASP A 34 -13.50 8.42 -4.50
CA ASP A 34 -14.47 7.35 -4.72
C ASP A 34 -13.85 5.95 -4.56
N PHE A 35 -12.53 5.83 -4.73
CA PHE A 35 -11.81 4.57 -4.52
C PHE A 35 -10.36 4.79 -4.14
N CYS A 36 -9.76 3.83 -3.45
CA CYS A 36 -8.31 3.82 -3.23
C CYS A 36 -7.72 2.42 -3.11
N SER A 37 -6.39 2.34 -3.14
CA SER A 37 -5.63 1.17 -2.74
C SER A 37 -4.84 1.44 -1.45
N ILE A 38 -4.11 0.43 -0.98
CA ILE A 38 -2.92 0.57 -0.13
C ILE A 38 -1.85 -0.31 -0.76
N THR A 39 -0.83 0.33 -1.31
CA THR A 39 0.16 -0.30 -2.18
C THR A 39 1.46 -0.47 -1.41
N GLY A 40 1.59 -1.53 -0.62
CA GLY A 40 2.84 -1.82 0.07
C GLY A 40 3.91 -2.36 -0.89
N HIS A 41 5.17 -2.07 -0.64
CA HIS A 41 6.28 -2.65 -1.40
C HIS A 41 6.42 -4.14 -1.12
N ALA A 42 6.48 -4.97 -2.18
CA ALA A 42 6.52 -6.43 -2.07
C ALA A 42 7.72 -7.09 -2.73
N PHE A 43 8.16 -6.60 -3.90
CA PHE A 43 9.21 -7.25 -4.69
C PHE A 43 10.07 -6.23 -5.44
N TRP A 44 11.35 -6.57 -5.65
CA TRP A 44 12.28 -5.89 -6.54
C TRP A 44 13.30 -6.91 -7.09
N PRO A 45 13.07 -7.48 -8.28
CA PRO A 45 13.78 -8.67 -8.77
C PRO A 45 15.21 -8.38 -9.24
N ASP A 46 15.48 -7.15 -9.69
CA ASP A 46 16.78 -6.66 -10.15
C ASP A 46 17.41 -5.69 -9.14
N MET A 47 16.99 -5.77 -7.86
CA MET A 47 17.56 -4.94 -6.80
C MET A 47 19.08 -5.16 -6.71
N PRO A 48 19.89 -4.10 -6.74
CA PRO A 48 21.33 -4.26 -6.64
C PRO A 48 21.72 -4.72 -5.22
N MET A 49 22.66 -5.67 -5.16
CA MET A 49 22.97 -6.47 -3.95
C MET A 49 24.36 -6.18 -3.34
N ASP A 50 24.96 -5.03 -3.64
CA ASP A 50 26.26 -4.66 -3.07
C ASP A 50 26.09 -4.18 -1.63
N LEU A 51 26.23 -5.10 -0.67
CA LEU A 51 26.08 -4.82 0.76
C LEU A 51 27.02 -3.69 1.26
N ALA A 52 28.22 -3.56 0.70
CA ALA A 52 29.17 -2.54 1.14
C ALA A 52 28.71 -1.13 0.75
N ARG A 53 27.96 -1.00 -0.35
CA ARG A 53 27.48 0.28 -0.89
C ARG A 53 26.02 0.57 -0.61
N GLN A 54 25.21 -0.46 -0.41
CA GLN A 54 23.73 -0.38 -0.48
C GLN A 54 23.03 -0.98 0.74
N SER A 55 23.73 -1.21 1.85
CA SER A 55 23.17 -1.80 3.07
C SER A 55 21.85 -1.14 3.52
N ALA A 56 21.74 0.19 3.43
CA ALA A 56 20.51 0.91 3.80
C ALA A 56 19.32 0.63 2.86
N ILE A 57 19.57 0.59 1.54
CA ILE A 57 18.55 0.27 0.53
C ILE A 57 18.06 -1.16 0.76
N LEU A 58 19.00 -2.11 0.87
CA LEU A 58 18.69 -3.51 1.10
C LEU A 58 17.90 -3.72 2.39
N THR A 59 18.34 -3.09 3.49
CA THR A 59 17.65 -3.18 4.79
C THR A 59 16.24 -2.62 4.71
N THR A 60 16.05 -1.48 4.04
CA THR A 60 14.75 -0.84 3.90
C THR A 60 13.79 -1.70 3.10
N HIS A 61 14.22 -2.18 1.93
CA HIS A 61 13.35 -2.92 1.02
C HIS A 61 13.02 -4.31 1.56
N PHE A 62 14.02 -5.09 1.97
CA PHE A 62 13.75 -6.40 2.56
C PHE A 62 12.93 -6.30 3.85
N GLY A 63 13.19 -5.29 4.68
CA GLY A 63 12.38 -5.00 5.86
C GLY A 63 10.92 -4.68 5.50
N GLY A 64 10.70 -3.85 4.48
CA GLY A 64 9.37 -3.54 3.97
C GLY A 64 8.64 -4.74 3.39
N PHE A 65 9.32 -5.56 2.59
CA PHE A 65 8.75 -6.76 2.00
C PHE A 65 8.31 -7.73 3.09
N ALA A 66 9.18 -7.98 4.08
CA ALA A 66 8.88 -8.84 5.22
C ALA A 66 7.71 -8.29 6.06
N LYS A 67 7.68 -6.98 6.29
CA LYS A 67 6.62 -6.31 7.04
C LYS A 67 5.27 -6.39 6.32
N LEU A 68 5.24 -6.11 5.01
CA LEU A 68 4.02 -6.26 4.21
C LEU A 68 3.53 -7.71 4.22
N ALA A 69 4.42 -8.68 4.02
CA ALA A 69 4.08 -10.10 4.05
C ALA A 69 3.47 -10.50 5.41
N HIS A 70 4.03 -10.00 6.51
CA HIS A 70 3.51 -10.24 7.87
C HIS A 70 2.10 -9.65 8.04
N PHE A 71 1.87 -8.41 7.60
CA PHE A 71 0.60 -7.71 7.77
C PHE A 71 -0.41 -7.92 6.63
N TRP A 72 -0.10 -8.75 5.63
CA TRP A 72 -0.93 -8.90 4.43
C TRP A 72 -2.37 -9.30 4.74
N LYS A 73 -2.58 -10.35 5.54
CA LYS A 73 -3.93 -10.80 5.92
C LYS A 73 -4.68 -9.74 6.74
N PRO A 74 -4.08 -9.12 7.79
CA PRO A 74 -4.68 -7.97 8.47
C PRO A 74 -5.07 -6.81 7.52
N LEU A 75 -4.20 -6.46 6.57
CA LEU A 75 -4.45 -5.41 5.58
C LEU A 75 -5.66 -5.75 4.71
N LEU A 76 -5.72 -6.96 4.14
CA LEU A 76 -6.87 -7.40 3.35
C LEU A 76 -8.18 -7.34 4.14
N ALA A 77 -8.15 -7.73 5.41
CA ALA A 77 -9.33 -7.65 6.27
C ALA A 77 -9.72 -6.19 6.55
N MET A 78 -8.76 -5.27 6.67
CA MET A 78 -9.00 -3.85 6.84
C MET A 78 -9.61 -3.22 5.59
N LEU A 79 -9.05 -3.48 4.41
CA LEU A 79 -9.59 -3.02 3.13
C LEU A 79 -11.03 -3.51 2.96
N LYS A 80 -11.28 -4.80 3.17
CA LYS A 80 -12.64 -5.37 3.08
C LYS A 80 -13.64 -4.71 4.04
N ARG A 81 -13.23 -4.32 5.25
CA ARG A 81 -14.10 -3.60 6.20
C ARG A 81 -14.34 -2.15 5.78
N ALA A 82 -13.37 -1.55 5.09
CA ALA A 82 -13.44 -0.18 4.62
C ALA A 82 -14.21 -0.04 3.31
N ASP A 83 -14.29 -1.10 2.51
CA ASP A 83 -15.03 -1.18 1.26
C ASP A 83 -16.53 -0.98 1.46
N GLU A 84 -17.09 -0.06 0.69
CA GLU A 84 -18.48 0.33 0.75
C GLU A 84 -19.02 0.60 -0.66
N PRO A 85 -19.53 -0.44 -1.33
CA PRO A 85 -19.97 -0.37 -2.72
C PRO A 85 -20.94 0.79 -2.98
N GLY A 86 -20.68 1.55 -4.04
CA GLY A 86 -21.47 2.73 -4.41
C GLY A 86 -21.09 4.01 -3.66
N ARG A 87 -20.18 3.95 -2.67
CA ARG A 87 -19.69 5.12 -1.92
C ARG A 87 -18.17 5.23 -1.88
N PHE A 88 -17.47 4.16 -1.55
CA PHE A 88 -16.00 4.14 -1.44
C PHE A 88 -15.48 2.72 -1.65
N VAL A 89 -14.72 2.50 -2.73
CA VAL A 89 -14.18 1.17 -3.07
C VAL A 89 -12.72 1.04 -2.67
N THR A 90 -12.35 -0.07 -2.03
CA THR A 90 -10.95 -0.38 -1.74
C THR A 90 -10.43 -1.51 -2.62
N LEU A 91 -9.21 -1.34 -3.11
CA LEU A 91 -8.59 -2.27 -4.05
C LEU A 91 -7.32 -2.84 -3.40
N PRO A 92 -7.26 -4.15 -3.07
CA PRO A 92 -6.01 -4.78 -2.64
C PRO A 92 -4.93 -4.67 -3.72
N SER A 93 -3.73 -4.25 -3.33
CA SER A 93 -2.58 -4.19 -4.25
C SER A 93 -1.27 -4.33 -3.49
N TYR A 94 -0.19 -4.39 -4.26
CA TYR A 94 1.18 -4.26 -3.79
C TYR A 94 2.02 -3.71 -4.94
N GLU A 95 3.18 -3.14 -4.60
CA GLU A 95 4.14 -2.69 -5.59
C GLU A 95 5.20 -3.77 -5.84
N TRP A 96 5.46 -3.97 -7.13
CA TRP A 96 6.59 -4.69 -7.67
C TRP A 96 7.45 -3.64 -8.38
N HIS A 97 8.66 -3.37 -7.87
CA HIS A 97 9.65 -2.45 -8.46
C HIS A 97 10.17 -2.97 -9.79
#